data_AF-A0A8H7FGJ2-F1
#
_entry.id   AF-A0A8H7FGJ2-F1
#
_cell.length_a   1.000
_cell.length_b   1.000
_cell.length_c   1.000
_cell.angle_alpha   90.00
_cell.angle_beta   90.00
_cell.angle_gamma   90.00
#
_symmetry.space_group_name_H-M   'P 1'
#
loop_
_entity.id
_entity.type
_entity.pdbx_description
1 polymer ?
#
loop_
_entity_poly.entity_id
_entity_poly.type
_entity_poly.pdbx_seq_one_letter_code
_entity_poly.pdbx_strand_id
1 'polypeptide(L)'
;MRFQSVVVLALAALVSARHSSKRSWYTRAGANHHRALPHSAAKTTYATAIVDTNSTSPGASGCGSNSSWTPDETGHVNVTMGERSFLVHVPATYDASRAHPLVLSFHGFKANDVKQEEITGFSAKGLTINGTGLIAVYPNGAFGPGKTGDESIRAWEGAPYAAPGVDDITFVHDMVNALQANLCVDDKRMYASGKSNGGGFTNLLACTASTASMFAAFAPVSAALYPNTLATSSSCAPGRAVPIMNFHGLNDTIIPFKGQAGDAKGDSAYATPDIDSWRQLWASRNAAFCTNGTTSNITVSTKASMGPDGRIVAPKTKLAKSVSFPHKDTTLTTMLPNACSAAGSTSSAAKASAAKEKTAAAVHGFSVLDLGHSWPSTKGLDGGVTSFNATTANILPFFESQVLGS
;
A
#
# COMPACT_ATOMS: atom_id res chain seq x y z
N MET A 1 -3.52 -26.66 -61.99
CA MET A 1 -4.36 -25.97 -60.99
C MET A 1 -3.58 -24.79 -60.44
N ARG A 2 -3.95 -23.57 -60.84
CA ARG A 2 -3.38 -22.28 -60.44
C ARG A 2 -4.56 -21.33 -60.27
N PHE A 3 -4.76 -20.77 -59.08
CA PHE A 3 -5.63 -19.62 -58.71
C PHE A 3 -5.36 -19.41 -57.21
N GLN A 4 -5.29 -18.24 -56.58
CA GLN A 4 -5.29 -16.82 -56.94
C GLN A 4 -5.04 -16.11 -55.59
N SER A 5 -4.31 -15.00 -55.54
CA SER A 5 -4.74 -13.82 -54.77
C SER A 5 -3.86 -12.63 -55.08
N VAL A 6 -4.54 -11.60 -55.54
CA VAL A 6 -4.11 -10.27 -55.95
C VAL A 6 -3.89 -9.43 -54.69
N VAL A 7 -2.78 -8.69 -54.62
CA VAL A 7 -2.66 -7.54 -53.73
C VAL A 7 -2.42 -6.31 -54.60
N VAL A 8 -3.30 -5.33 -54.42
CA VAL A 8 -3.39 -4.07 -55.15
C VAL A 8 -2.28 -3.12 -54.67
N LEU A 9 -1.53 -2.57 -55.63
CA LEU A 9 -0.65 -1.41 -55.47
C LEU A 9 -1.49 -0.13 -55.28
N ALA A 10 -1.12 0.71 -54.33
CA ALA A 10 -1.43 2.14 -54.37
C ALA A 10 -0.15 2.94 -54.07
N LEU A 11 0.16 3.86 -54.99
CA LEU A 11 1.34 4.72 -55.01
C LEU A 11 1.18 5.99 -54.14
N ALA A 12 2.29 6.33 -53.48
CA ALA A 12 2.95 7.64 -53.36
C ALA A 12 2.17 8.91 -52.94
N ALA A 13 2.68 9.57 -51.89
CA ALA A 13 3.10 10.97 -51.96
C ALA A 13 4.21 11.27 -50.94
N LEU A 14 5.31 11.85 -51.43
CA LEU A 14 6.46 12.36 -50.68
C LEU A 14 6.11 13.66 -49.95
N VAL A 15 6.67 13.87 -48.75
CA VAL A 15 7.30 15.16 -48.38
C VAL A 15 8.58 14.87 -47.58
N SER A 16 9.70 15.34 -48.11
CA SER A 16 11.01 15.38 -47.45
C SER A 16 11.13 16.61 -46.56
N ALA A 17 11.75 16.46 -45.37
CA ALA A 17 12.72 17.42 -44.86
C ALA A 17 13.58 16.77 -43.76
N ARG A 18 14.80 16.39 -44.14
CA ARG A 18 15.93 16.21 -43.21
C ARG A 18 16.38 17.59 -42.74
N HIS A 19 16.83 17.72 -41.49
CA HIS A 19 18.16 18.27 -41.19
C HIS A 19 18.60 17.87 -39.78
N SER A 20 19.70 17.14 -39.74
CA SER A 20 20.52 16.81 -38.59
C SER A 20 21.55 17.90 -38.34
N SER A 21 21.84 18.23 -37.08
CA SER A 21 23.21 18.62 -36.71
C SER A 21 23.46 18.40 -35.21
N LYS A 22 24.26 17.36 -34.92
CA LYS A 22 25.13 17.30 -33.74
C LYS A 22 26.27 18.31 -33.92
N ARG A 23 26.71 18.98 -32.84
CA ARG A 23 28.13 19.19 -32.50
C ARG A 23 28.28 19.83 -31.11
N SER A 24 28.97 19.10 -30.25
CA SER A 24 29.70 19.55 -29.05
C SER A 24 30.92 20.37 -29.49
N TRP A 25 31.35 21.37 -28.70
CA TRP A 25 32.76 21.67 -28.39
C TRP A 25 32.88 22.54 -27.11
N TYR A 26 34.11 22.55 -26.59
CA TYR A 26 34.59 22.78 -25.24
C TYR A 26 34.98 24.25 -24.91
N THR A 27 35.24 24.46 -23.61
CA THR A 27 36.22 25.35 -22.95
C THR A 27 35.98 26.85 -22.63
N ARG A 28 36.15 27.10 -21.32
CA ARG A 28 36.94 28.15 -20.59
C ARG A 28 36.33 29.53 -20.26
N ALA A 29 36.17 29.70 -18.94
CA ALA A 29 36.82 30.68 -18.05
C ALA A 29 36.76 32.18 -18.38
N GLY A 30 36.30 32.97 -17.41
CA GLY A 30 36.54 34.41 -17.35
C GLY A 30 35.63 35.11 -16.35
N ALA A 31 36.22 35.86 -15.44
CA ALA A 31 35.61 36.41 -14.23
C ALA A 31 34.84 37.73 -14.44
N ASN A 32 34.00 38.03 -13.44
CA ASN A 32 33.58 39.34 -12.90
C ASN A 32 33.54 40.55 -13.83
N HIS A 33 32.36 41.16 -13.96
CA HIS A 33 32.18 42.60 -13.67
C HIS A 33 30.71 42.95 -13.39
N HIS A 34 30.52 43.66 -12.27
CA HIS A 34 29.28 44.32 -11.89
C HIS A 34 28.85 45.35 -12.94
N ARG A 35 27.57 45.31 -13.34
CA ARG A 35 26.85 46.51 -13.78
C ARG A 35 25.35 46.32 -13.57
N ALA A 36 24.79 47.14 -12.69
CA ALA A 36 23.36 47.24 -12.43
C ALA A 36 22.66 48.03 -13.53
N LEU A 37 21.45 47.61 -13.92
CA LEU A 37 20.46 48.33 -14.73
C LEU A 37 19.04 47.78 -14.41
N PRO A 38 17.95 48.54 -14.70
CA PRO A 38 17.02 48.99 -13.68
C PRO A 38 15.69 48.21 -13.58
N HIS A 39 15.04 48.37 -12.42
CA HIS A 39 13.72 47.83 -12.11
C HIS A 39 12.62 48.48 -12.96
N SER A 40 11.85 47.66 -13.68
CA SER A 40 10.52 48.03 -14.19
C SER A 40 9.46 47.32 -13.34
N ALA A 41 8.64 48.11 -12.67
CA ALA A 41 7.58 47.63 -11.77
C ALA A 41 6.39 47.07 -12.58
N ALA A 42 6.16 45.76 -12.47
CA ALA A 42 4.87 45.16 -12.82
C ALA A 42 3.94 45.22 -11.61
N LYS A 43 2.81 45.92 -11.74
CA LYS A 43 1.73 45.92 -10.74
C LYS A 43 1.05 44.54 -10.75
N THR A 44 1.27 43.74 -9.71
CA THR A 44 0.48 42.55 -9.43
C THR A 44 -0.75 42.96 -8.63
N THR A 45 -1.91 42.88 -9.25
CA THR A 45 -3.21 43.02 -8.57
C THR A 45 -3.45 41.73 -7.80
N TYR A 46 -3.36 41.78 -6.46
CA TYR A 46 -3.79 40.67 -5.62
C TYR A 46 -5.31 40.68 -5.54
N ALA A 47 -5.95 39.68 -6.15
CA ALA A 47 -7.34 39.37 -5.86
C ALA A 47 -7.39 38.73 -4.47
N THR A 48 -8.00 39.42 -3.51
CA THR A 48 -8.36 38.88 -2.20
C THR A 48 -9.39 37.78 -2.39
N ALA A 49 -8.99 36.52 -2.24
CA ALA A 49 -9.92 35.41 -2.11
C ALA A 49 -10.64 35.55 -0.77
N ILE A 50 -11.96 35.67 -0.81
CA ILE A 50 -12.81 35.60 0.37
C ILE A 50 -12.77 34.15 0.84
N VAL A 51 -12.15 33.92 2.00
CA VAL A 51 -12.20 32.61 2.67
C VAL A 51 -13.60 32.49 3.28
N ASP A 52 -14.42 31.65 2.68
CA ASP A 52 -15.70 31.26 3.29
C ASP A 52 -15.40 30.34 4.49
N THR A 53 -15.49 30.90 5.68
CA THR A 53 -15.25 30.18 6.94
C THR A 53 -16.48 29.36 7.30
N ASN A 54 -16.73 28.28 6.56
CA ASN A 54 -17.63 27.23 7.04
C ASN A 54 -16.78 26.14 7.69
N SER A 55 -16.93 25.98 9.00
CA SER A 55 -16.07 25.19 9.87
C SER A 55 -16.11 23.69 9.52
N THR A 56 -15.19 23.24 8.66
CA THR A 56 -14.85 21.82 8.52
C THR A 56 -14.04 21.37 9.74
N SER A 57 -14.50 20.30 10.39
CA SER A 57 -13.77 19.64 11.47
C SER A 57 -12.35 19.25 11.00
N PRO A 58 -11.29 19.45 11.81
CA PRO A 58 -9.93 19.07 11.43
C PRO A 58 -9.83 17.56 11.16
N GLY A 59 -9.74 17.18 9.88
CA GLY A 59 -9.58 15.79 9.41
C GLY A 59 -10.75 15.23 8.60
N ALA A 60 -11.63 16.08 8.04
CA ALA A 60 -12.72 15.66 7.16
C ALA A 60 -12.75 16.55 5.92
N SER A 61 -11.99 16.16 4.88
CA SER A 61 -11.88 16.90 3.62
C SER A 61 -13.01 16.53 2.66
N GLY A 62 -13.49 17.50 1.85
CA GLY A 62 -14.54 17.27 0.84
C GLY A 62 -15.98 17.22 1.35
N CYS A 63 -16.19 17.30 2.66
CA CYS A 63 -17.52 17.24 3.25
C CYS A 63 -18.40 18.43 2.85
N GLY A 64 -19.67 18.16 2.53
CA GLY A 64 -20.63 19.15 2.04
C GLY A 64 -20.33 19.70 0.64
N SER A 65 -19.28 19.22 -0.03
CA SER A 65 -18.96 19.63 -1.41
C SER A 65 -19.84 18.90 -2.42
N ASN A 66 -20.18 19.59 -3.51
CA ASN A 66 -20.85 18.96 -4.64
C ASN A 66 -19.85 18.10 -5.40
N SER A 67 -19.94 16.78 -5.22
CA SER A 67 -19.17 15.81 -6.01
C SER A 67 -19.45 16.01 -7.51
N SER A 68 -18.39 16.05 -8.32
CA SER A 68 -18.52 15.95 -9.78
C SER A 68 -18.73 14.50 -10.26
N TRP A 69 -18.58 13.53 -9.36
CA TRP A 69 -18.70 12.12 -9.64
C TRP A 69 -20.10 11.60 -9.33
N THR A 70 -20.65 10.86 -10.28
CA THR A 70 -21.95 10.19 -10.16
C THR A 70 -21.72 8.68 -10.16
N PRO A 71 -21.86 8.00 -9.02
CA PRO A 71 -21.82 6.54 -8.96
C PRO A 71 -22.91 5.91 -9.82
N ASP A 72 -22.60 4.79 -10.46
CA ASP A 72 -23.58 3.96 -11.15
C ASP A 72 -24.50 3.20 -10.17
N GLU A 73 -25.39 2.35 -10.70
CA GLU A 73 -26.33 1.55 -9.89
C GLU A 73 -25.65 0.58 -8.90
N THR A 74 -24.38 0.27 -9.12
CA THR A 74 -23.56 -0.58 -8.24
C THR A 74 -22.69 0.23 -7.27
N GLY A 75 -22.81 1.55 -7.27
CA GLY A 75 -22.01 2.45 -6.44
C GLY A 75 -20.62 2.75 -7.00
N HIS A 76 -20.36 2.44 -8.27
CA HIS A 76 -19.04 2.60 -8.87
C HIS A 76 -18.87 3.88 -9.69
N VAL A 77 -17.68 4.45 -9.63
CA VAL A 77 -17.23 5.54 -10.50
C VAL A 77 -15.88 5.15 -11.11
N ASN A 78 -15.77 5.18 -12.43
CA ASN A 78 -14.49 5.08 -13.12
C ASN A 78 -13.92 6.48 -13.35
N VAL A 79 -12.79 6.78 -12.71
CA VAL A 79 -12.12 8.07 -12.81
C VAL A 79 -10.86 7.93 -13.66
N THR A 80 -10.70 8.80 -14.65
CA THR A 80 -9.46 8.89 -15.45
C THR A 80 -8.62 10.05 -14.96
N MET A 81 -7.32 9.82 -14.78
CA MET A 81 -6.34 10.79 -14.29
C MET A 81 -5.06 10.64 -15.13
N GLY A 82 -4.86 11.58 -16.06
CA GLY A 82 -3.80 11.48 -17.06
C GLY A 82 -3.96 10.21 -17.89
N GLU A 83 -2.91 9.39 -17.95
CA GLU A 83 -2.88 8.12 -18.67
C GLU A 83 -3.36 6.92 -17.83
N ARG A 84 -3.82 7.17 -16.59
CA ARG A 84 -4.27 6.12 -15.68
C ARG A 84 -5.74 6.28 -15.32
N SER A 85 -6.28 5.25 -14.70
CA SER A 85 -7.62 5.27 -14.13
C SER A 85 -7.67 4.56 -12.79
N PHE A 86 -8.72 4.84 -12.04
CA PHE A 86 -9.05 4.12 -10.82
C PHE A 86 -10.56 3.95 -10.70
N LEU A 87 -10.96 2.79 -10.18
CA LEU A 87 -12.34 2.46 -9.85
C LEU A 87 -12.60 2.87 -8.40
N VAL A 88 -13.62 3.67 -8.16
CA VAL A 88 -14.08 4.07 -6.82
C VAL A 88 -15.40 3.39 -6.54
N HIS A 89 -15.50 2.66 -5.43
CA HIS A 89 -16.75 2.19 -4.87
C HIS A 89 -17.18 3.12 -3.73
N VAL A 90 -18.29 3.82 -3.96
CA VAL A 90 -18.98 4.66 -2.97
C VAL A 90 -20.07 3.81 -2.32
N PRO A 91 -20.00 3.53 -1.00
CA PRO A 91 -20.97 2.63 -0.36
C PRO A 91 -22.37 3.26 -0.39
N ALA A 92 -23.41 2.42 -0.47
CA ALA A 92 -24.80 2.89 -0.45
C ALA A 92 -25.18 3.67 0.84
N THR A 93 -24.37 3.56 1.89
CA THR A 93 -24.50 4.31 3.16
C THR A 93 -23.70 5.61 3.18
N TYR A 94 -23.15 6.05 2.05
CA TYR A 94 -22.39 7.28 1.93
C TYR A 94 -23.26 8.51 2.22
N ASP A 95 -22.76 9.38 3.09
CA ASP A 95 -23.37 10.63 3.49
C ASP A 95 -22.32 11.73 3.36
N ALA A 96 -22.54 12.67 2.43
CA ALA A 96 -21.61 13.76 2.16
C ALA A 96 -21.40 14.71 3.35
N SER A 97 -22.21 14.61 4.41
CA SER A 97 -22.05 15.38 5.66
C SER A 97 -21.21 14.67 6.73
N ARG A 98 -20.84 13.40 6.51
CA ARG A 98 -20.10 12.58 7.48
C ARG A 98 -18.81 12.06 6.90
N ALA A 99 -17.69 12.26 7.60
CA ALA A 99 -16.40 11.77 7.14
C ALA A 99 -16.39 10.24 7.02
N HIS A 100 -16.02 9.74 5.85
CA HIS A 100 -15.96 8.31 5.54
C HIS A 100 -14.53 7.79 5.48
N PRO A 101 -14.25 6.61 6.06
CA PRO A 101 -12.96 5.94 5.92
C PRO A 101 -12.74 5.51 4.47
N LEU A 102 -11.47 5.43 4.08
CA LEU A 102 -11.04 5.13 2.71
C LEU A 102 -10.00 4.01 2.72
N VAL A 103 -10.12 3.04 1.81
CA VAL A 103 -9.05 2.08 1.51
C VAL A 103 -8.64 2.17 0.04
N LEU A 104 -7.34 2.33 -0.20
CA LEU A 104 -6.74 2.09 -1.51
C LEU A 104 -6.30 0.62 -1.60
N SER A 105 -6.71 -0.09 -2.65
CA SER A 105 -6.31 -1.48 -2.87
C SER A 105 -5.62 -1.68 -4.21
N PHE A 106 -4.34 -2.03 -4.16
CA PHE A 106 -3.45 -2.09 -5.33
C PHE A 106 -3.35 -3.51 -5.89
N HIS A 107 -3.58 -3.65 -7.19
CA HIS A 107 -3.61 -4.93 -7.88
C HIS A 107 -2.23 -5.57 -8.04
N GLY A 108 -2.20 -6.90 -8.22
CA GLY A 108 -0.99 -7.63 -8.55
C GLY A 108 -0.48 -7.39 -9.98
N PHE A 109 0.73 -7.85 -10.30
CA PHE A 109 1.30 -7.73 -11.66
C PHE A 109 0.36 -8.35 -12.71
N LYS A 110 0.16 -7.68 -13.85
CA LYS A 110 -0.77 -8.09 -14.94
C LYS A 110 -2.26 -8.10 -14.59
N ALA A 111 -2.63 -7.66 -13.39
CA ALA A 111 -4.03 -7.48 -13.00
C ALA A 111 -4.50 -6.04 -13.29
N ASN A 112 -5.69 -5.72 -12.80
CA ASN A 112 -6.33 -4.42 -12.91
C ASN A 112 -7.20 -4.16 -11.68
N ASP A 113 -7.78 -2.97 -11.63
CA ASP A 113 -8.80 -2.55 -10.68
C ASP A 113 -9.90 -3.58 -10.41
N VAL A 114 -10.60 -4.08 -11.45
CA VAL A 114 -11.71 -5.02 -11.32
C VAL A 114 -11.28 -6.33 -10.67
N LYS A 115 -10.16 -6.92 -11.11
CA LYS A 115 -9.63 -8.15 -10.50
C LYS A 115 -9.24 -7.95 -9.05
N GLN A 116 -8.72 -6.77 -8.69
CA GLN A 116 -8.36 -6.48 -7.31
C GLN A 116 -9.60 -6.29 -6.43
N GLU A 117 -10.65 -5.66 -6.96
CA GLU A 117 -11.94 -5.60 -6.29
C GLU A 117 -12.49 -7.00 -6.00
N GLU A 118 -12.54 -7.86 -7.01
CA GLU A 118 -13.10 -9.20 -6.93
C GLU A 118 -12.46 -10.04 -5.83
N ILE A 119 -11.13 -10.01 -5.71
CA ILE A 119 -10.39 -10.85 -4.74
C ILE A 119 -10.39 -10.27 -3.32
N THR A 120 -10.45 -8.94 -3.17
CA THR A 120 -10.38 -8.30 -1.85
C THR A 120 -11.74 -8.14 -1.21
N GLY A 121 -12.78 -7.85 -1.98
CA GLY A 121 -14.13 -7.63 -1.46
C GLY A 121 -14.29 -6.39 -0.58
N PHE A 122 -13.42 -5.38 -0.68
CA PHE A 122 -13.63 -4.10 0.03
C PHE A 122 -14.88 -3.33 -0.46
N SER A 123 -15.43 -3.65 -1.63
CA SER A 123 -16.73 -3.17 -2.10
C SER A 123 -17.94 -3.98 -1.59
N ALA A 124 -17.74 -4.98 -0.71
CA ALA A 124 -18.86 -5.79 -0.24
C ALA A 124 -19.93 -4.92 0.48
N LYS A 125 -21.19 -5.29 0.33
CA LYS A 125 -22.31 -4.54 0.90
C LYS A 125 -22.21 -4.46 2.43
N GLY A 126 -22.35 -3.25 2.97
CA GLY A 126 -22.46 -3.02 4.42
C GLY A 126 -21.12 -2.99 5.16
N LEU A 127 -19.98 -2.96 4.45
CA LEU A 127 -18.70 -2.76 5.10
C LEU A 127 -18.61 -1.35 5.70
N THR A 128 -18.21 -1.31 6.98
CA THR A 128 -18.04 -0.07 7.73
C THR A 128 -16.75 -0.12 8.52
N ILE A 129 -16.19 1.05 8.81
CA ILE A 129 -15.18 1.25 9.86
C ILE A 129 -15.75 2.33 10.77
N ASN A 130 -15.77 2.09 12.09
CA ASN A 130 -16.34 2.97 13.09
C ASN A 130 -17.79 3.41 12.80
N GLY A 131 -18.60 2.48 12.26
CA GLY A 131 -20.01 2.72 11.93
C GLY A 131 -20.27 3.64 10.73
N THR A 132 -19.24 4.01 9.96
CA THR A 132 -19.34 4.75 8.70
C THR A 132 -18.98 3.85 7.51
N GLY A 133 -19.70 3.97 6.40
CA GLY A 133 -19.46 3.17 5.20
C GLY A 133 -18.04 3.33 4.67
N LEU A 134 -17.41 2.22 4.25
CA LEU A 134 -16.06 2.24 3.70
C LEU A 134 -16.08 2.63 2.21
N ILE A 135 -15.35 3.68 1.85
CA ILE A 135 -15.01 3.97 0.46
C ILE A 135 -13.84 3.06 0.07
N ALA A 136 -13.98 2.33 -1.04
CA ALA A 136 -12.92 1.47 -1.56
C ALA A 136 -12.47 1.98 -2.93
N VAL A 137 -11.17 2.05 -3.15
CA VAL A 137 -10.60 2.54 -4.41
C VAL A 137 -9.59 1.54 -4.93
N TYR A 138 -9.70 1.24 -6.22
CA TYR A 138 -8.89 0.26 -6.93
C TYR A 138 -8.19 0.95 -8.09
N PRO A 139 -6.94 1.40 -7.89
CA PRO A 139 -6.21 2.11 -8.93
C PRO A 139 -5.58 1.16 -9.93
N ASN A 140 -5.45 1.58 -11.18
CA ASN A 140 -4.65 0.88 -12.18
C ASN A 140 -3.20 1.36 -12.15
N GLY A 141 -2.28 0.40 -12.09
CA GLY A 141 -0.86 0.64 -12.27
C GLY A 141 -0.56 1.13 -13.67
N ALA A 142 0.58 1.80 -13.84
CA ALA A 142 1.02 2.21 -15.16
C ALA A 142 1.33 0.99 -16.03
N PHE A 143 1.17 1.17 -17.33
CA PHE A 143 1.70 0.25 -18.32
C PHE A 143 3.22 0.26 -18.23
N GLY A 144 3.82 -0.90 -17.93
CA GLY A 144 5.27 -1.09 -17.90
C GLY A 144 5.74 -2.01 -19.01
N PRO A 145 7.05 -2.08 -19.30
CA PRO A 145 7.58 -2.99 -20.31
C PRO A 145 7.36 -4.47 -19.92
N GLY A 146 6.94 -4.75 -18.68
CA GLY A 146 6.76 -6.10 -18.18
C GLY A 146 8.07 -6.90 -18.14
N LYS A 147 7.98 -8.21 -17.84
CA LYS A 147 9.15 -9.11 -17.87
C LYS A 147 9.59 -9.47 -19.30
N THR A 148 8.77 -9.14 -20.30
CA THR A 148 8.87 -9.64 -21.68
C THR A 148 8.94 -8.51 -22.73
N GLY A 149 8.94 -7.24 -22.32
CA GLY A 149 8.81 -6.10 -23.24
C GLY A 149 7.38 -5.81 -23.70
N ASP A 150 6.37 -6.40 -23.06
CA ASP A 150 4.96 -6.17 -23.38
C ASP A 150 4.43 -4.96 -22.61
N GLU A 151 4.29 -3.85 -23.34
CA GLU A 151 3.81 -2.54 -22.85
C GLU A 151 2.32 -2.56 -22.46
N SER A 152 1.55 -3.63 -22.73
CA SER A 152 0.16 -3.73 -22.30
C SER A 152 -0.01 -4.21 -20.85
N ILE A 153 1.09 -4.47 -20.15
CA ILE A 153 1.07 -5.02 -18.79
C ILE A 153 1.12 -3.91 -17.74
N ARG A 154 0.13 -3.91 -16.85
CA ARG A 154 0.11 -3.01 -15.69
C ARG A 154 0.96 -3.53 -14.54
N ALA A 155 1.74 -2.61 -13.94
CA ALA A 155 2.59 -2.85 -12.78
C ALA A 155 2.72 -1.58 -11.94
N TRP A 156 3.18 -1.76 -10.70
CA TRP A 156 3.55 -0.70 -9.77
C TRP A 156 5.07 -0.57 -9.64
N GLU A 157 5.53 0.64 -9.39
CA GLU A 157 6.92 1.01 -9.20
C GLU A 157 7.62 0.21 -8.09
N GLY A 158 8.96 0.20 -8.15
CA GLY A 158 9.82 -0.57 -7.26
C GLY A 158 9.93 -2.06 -7.63
N ALA A 159 9.06 -2.60 -8.48
CA ALA A 159 9.27 -3.91 -9.08
C ALA A 159 10.20 -3.83 -10.31
N PRO A 160 11.03 -4.87 -10.57
CA PRO A 160 11.97 -4.87 -11.70
C PRO A 160 11.32 -4.89 -13.09
N TYR A 161 10.01 -5.13 -13.16
CA TYR A 161 9.20 -5.14 -14.39
C TYR A 161 8.28 -3.92 -14.52
N ALA A 162 8.38 -2.96 -13.59
CA ALA A 162 7.65 -1.71 -13.66
C ALA A 162 8.17 -0.82 -14.79
N ALA A 163 7.36 0.12 -15.25
CA ALA A 163 7.79 1.11 -16.23
C ALA A 163 8.95 1.95 -15.67
N PRO A 164 10.09 2.09 -16.36
CA PRO A 164 11.14 3.00 -15.93
C PRO A 164 10.62 4.44 -15.85
N GLY A 165 10.94 5.14 -14.76
CA GLY A 165 10.58 6.55 -14.59
C GLY A 165 9.11 6.82 -14.27
N VAL A 166 8.29 5.79 -14.03
CA VAL A 166 6.95 5.98 -13.48
C VAL A 166 7.06 6.50 -12.04
N ASP A 167 6.20 7.45 -11.70
CA ASP A 167 6.06 8.01 -10.36
C ASP A 167 4.66 7.66 -9.84
N ASP A 168 4.55 6.55 -9.11
CA ASP A 168 3.29 6.10 -8.53
C ASP A 168 3.02 6.78 -7.19
N ILE A 169 4.06 7.27 -6.49
CA ILE A 169 3.92 8.10 -5.29
C ILE A 169 3.13 9.38 -5.61
N THR A 170 3.54 10.14 -6.64
CA THR A 170 2.81 11.34 -7.06
C THR A 170 1.39 11.01 -7.52
N PHE A 171 1.21 9.92 -8.27
CA PHE A 171 -0.13 9.45 -8.66
C PHE A 171 -1.03 9.16 -7.45
N VAL A 172 -0.49 8.57 -6.37
CA VAL A 172 -1.26 8.34 -5.13
C VAL A 172 -1.65 9.66 -4.46
N HIS A 173 -0.75 10.65 -4.40
CA HIS A 173 -1.08 11.97 -3.88
C HIS A 173 -2.19 12.65 -4.68
N ASP A 174 -2.05 12.68 -6.01
CA ASP A 174 -3.03 13.31 -6.89
C ASP A 174 -4.39 12.61 -6.80
N MET A 175 -4.40 11.29 -6.73
CA MET A 175 -5.60 10.49 -6.54
C MET A 175 -6.27 10.78 -5.19
N VAL A 176 -5.52 10.82 -4.08
CA VAL A 176 -6.06 11.17 -2.76
C VAL A 176 -6.66 12.58 -2.78
N ASN A 177 -5.97 13.55 -3.39
CA ASN A 177 -6.48 14.92 -3.54
C ASN A 177 -7.80 14.95 -4.34
N ALA A 178 -7.90 14.18 -5.43
CA ALA A 178 -9.12 14.08 -6.22
C ALA A 178 -10.28 13.41 -5.44
N LEU A 179 -9.98 12.39 -4.64
CA LEU A 179 -10.95 11.73 -3.75
C LEU A 179 -11.45 12.73 -2.69
N GLN A 180 -10.55 13.45 -2.01
CA GLN A 180 -10.90 14.46 -1.00
C GLN A 180 -11.61 15.68 -1.60
N ALA A 181 -11.45 15.97 -2.88
CA ALA A 181 -12.17 17.05 -3.55
C ALA A 181 -13.61 16.67 -3.92
N ASN A 182 -13.90 15.37 -4.08
CA ASN A 182 -15.22 14.88 -4.53
C ASN A 182 -16.01 14.12 -3.47
N LEU A 183 -15.35 13.60 -2.43
CA LEU A 183 -15.95 12.79 -1.38
C LEU A 183 -15.56 13.31 0.00
N CYS A 184 -16.46 13.14 0.97
CA CYS A 184 -16.25 13.46 2.39
C CYS A 184 -15.38 12.37 3.03
N VAL A 185 -14.06 12.51 2.93
CA VAL A 185 -13.07 11.52 3.38
C VAL A 185 -12.58 11.86 4.79
N ASP A 186 -12.47 10.84 5.64
CA ASP A 186 -11.80 10.93 6.94
C ASP A 186 -10.28 10.79 6.77
N ASP A 187 -9.59 11.93 6.83
CA ASP A 187 -8.13 12.01 6.61
C ASP A 187 -7.34 11.26 7.69
N LYS A 188 -7.98 10.89 8.81
CA LYS A 188 -7.36 10.09 9.86
C LYS A 188 -7.60 8.59 9.70
N ARG A 189 -8.44 8.18 8.73
CA ARG A 189 -8.83 6.79 8.48
C ARG A 189 -8.72 6.44 7.00
N MET A 190 -7.59 6.82 6.42
CA MET A 190 -7.15 6.32 5.13
C MET A 190 -6.23 5.12 5.32
N TYR A 191 -6.43 4.07 4.53
CA TYR A 191 -5.67 2.82 4.60
C TYR A 191 -5.18 2.41 3.22
N ALA A 192 -4.10 1.64 3.18
CA ALA A 192 -3.57 1.08 1.94
C ALA A 192 -3.43 -0.44 2.05
N SER A 193 -3.75 -1.16 0.98
CA SER A 193 -3.63 -2.61 0.89
C SER A 193 -3.24 -3.02 -0.53
N GLY A 194 -2.75 -4.22 -0.72
CA GLY A 194 -2.49 -4.71 -2.06
C GLY A 194 -1.95 -6.13 -2.09
N LYS A 195 -2.10 -6.79 -3.24
CA LYS A 195 -1.62 -8.16 -3.45
C LYS A 195 -0.35 -8.17 -4.29
N SER A 196 0.61 -9.05 -3.98
CA SER A 196 1.74 -9.32 -4.90
C SER A 196 2.54 -8.04 -5.19
N ASN A 197 2.69 -7.65 -6.46
CA ASN A 197 3.24 -6.35 -6.85
C ASN A 197 2.60 -5.17 -6.12
N GLY A 198 1.27 -5.11 -6.05
CA GLY A 198 0.55 -4.09 -5.28
C GLY A 198 0.79 -4.18 -3.78
N GLY A 199 1.10 -5.37 -3.25
CA GLY A 199 1.55 -5.55 -1.87
C GLY A 199 2.97 -5.03 -1.63
N GLY A 200 3.88 -5.24 -2.59
CA GLY A 200 5.20 -4.61 -2.59
C GLY A 200 5.12 -3.08 -2.69
N PHE A 201 4.23 -2.57 -3.55
CA PHE A 201 3.96 -1.13 -3.65
C PHE A 201 3.31 -0.57 -2.37
N THR A 202 2.39 -1.29 -1.75
CA THR A 202 1.84 -0.95 -0.42
C THR A 202 2.95 -0.80 0.62
N ASN A 203 3.98 -1.66 0.58
CA ASN A 203 5.16 -1.51 1.43
C ASN A 203 5.99 -0.26 1.08
N LEU A 204 6.14 0.07 -0.22
CA LEU A 204 6.82 1.29 -0.64
C LEU A 204 6.10 2.56 -0.14
N LEU A 205 4.77 2.58 -0.20
CA LEU A 205 3.95 3.65 0.39
C LEU A 205 4.16 3.75 1.91
N ALA A 206 4.21 2.60 2.59
CA ALA A 206 4.51 2.57 4.02
C ALA A 206 5.91 3.11 4.33
N CYS A 207 6.88 2.91 3.44
CA CYS A 207 8.26 3.35 3.61
C CYS A 207 8.52 4.82 3.28
N THR A 208 7.65 5.44 2.49
CA THR A 208 7.87 6.79 1.96
C THR A 208 7.22 7.82 2.87
N ALA A 209 7.99 8.78 3.41
CA ALA A 209 7.52 9.74 4.42
C ALA A 209 6.21 10.44 4.03
N SER A 210 6.13 10.92 2.78
CA SER A 210 4.97 11.67 2.29
C SER A 210 3.68 10.86 2.22
N THR A 211 3.76 9.54 2.05
CA THR A 211 2.61 8.64 2.00
C THR A 211 2.35 7.98 3.36
N ALA A 212 3.40 7.66 4.12
CA ALA A 212 3.27 7.16 5.50
C ALA A 212 2.53 8.15 6.42
N SER A 213 2.63 9.45 6.14
CA SER A 213 1.88 10.51 6.82
C SER A 213 0.44 10.69 6.34
N MET A 214 0.03 10.05 5.23
CA MET A 214 -1.36 10.08 4.73
C MET A 214 -2.21 8.93 5.24
N PHE A 215 -1.60 7.75 5.42
CA PHE A 215 -2.34 6.53 5.79
C PHE A 215 -2.17 6.17 7.26
N ALA A 216 -3.28 5.80 7.90
CA ALA A 216 -3.30 5.31 9.27
C ALA A 216 -2.63 3.93 9.39
N ALA A 217 -2.82 3.05 8.40
CA ALA A 217 -2.26 1.69 8.40
C ALA A 217 -2.15 1.06 7.00
N PHE A 218 -1.36 0.00 6.91
CA PHE A 218 -1.04 -0.71 5.67
C PHE A 218 -1.27 -2.22 5.79
N ALA A 219 -1.86 -2.85 4.76
CA ALA A 219 -2.11 -4.29 4.74
C ALA A 219 -1.59 -4.97 3.45
N PRO A 220 -0.27 -5.21 3.32
CA PRO A 220 0.30 -5.90 2.18
C PRO A 220 0.07 -7.42 2.25
N VAL A 221 -0.44 -8.03 1.17
CA VAL A 221 -0.79 -9.46 1.08
C VAL A 221 0.02 -10.16 -0.01
N SER A 222 0.63 -11.32 0.29
CA SER A 222 1.55 -12.05 -0.60
C SER A 222 2.55 -11.12 -1.30
N ALA A 223 3.10 -10.18 -0.54
CA ALA A 223 3.74 -8.99 -1.07
C ALA A 223 5.05 -9.31 -1.82
N ALA A 224 5.16 -8.83 -3.06
CA ALA A 224 6.36 -8.96 -3.87
C ALA A 224 7.40 -7.90 -3.48
N LEU A 225 8.12 -8.19 -2.39
CA LEU A 225 9.09 -7.32 -1.74
C LEU A 225 10.46 -7.39 -2.44
N TYR A 226 10.57 -6.75 -3.61
CA TYR A 226 11.82 -6.63 -4.37
C TYR A 226 12.77 -5.59 -3.76
N PRO A 227 14.09 -5.61 -4.07
CA PRO A 227 15.09 -4.75 -3.42
C PRO A 227 14.73 -3.26 -3.38
N ASN A 228 14.18 -2.73 -4.47
CA ASN A 228 13.77 -1.31 -4.57
C ASN A 228 12.46 -0.98 -3.81
N THR A 229 11.74 -1.99 -3.32
CA THR A 229 10.56 -1.85 -2.45
C THR A 229 10.87 -2.22 -1.00
N LEU A 230 12.10 -2.62 -0.65
CA LEU A 230 12.40 -3.17 0.68
C LEU A 230 12.47 -2.13 1.79
N ALA A 231 11.99 -2.54 2.95
CA ALA A 231 12.19 -1.82 4.21
C ALA A 231 13.64 -1.80 4.69
N THR A 232 14.55 -2.55 4.06
CA THR A 232 16.01 -2.48 4.32
C THR A 232 16.74 -1.50 3.43
N SER A 233 16.08 -0.94 2.41
CA SER A 233 16.67 0.12 1.61
C SER A 233 16.97 1.33 2.51
N SER A 234 18.13 1.95 2.33
CA SER A 234 18.48 3.23 2.96
C SER A 234 17.48 4.35 2.65
N SER A 235 16.63 4.16 1.64
CA SER A 235 15.55 5.08 1.26
C SER A 235 14.22 4.86 2.01
N CYS A 236 14.03 3.76 2.74
CA CYS A 236 12.82 3.58 3.53
C CYS A 236 12.93 4.45 4.80
N ALA A 237 12.12 5.49 4.89
CA ALA A 237 12.15 6.50 5.94
C ALA A 237 10.73 7.08 6.17
N PRO A 238 9.83 6.34 6.85
CA PRO A 238 8.44 6.75 7.00
C PRO A 238 8.22 8.02 7.84
N GLY A 239 9.23 8.48 8.57
CA GLY A 239 9.12 9.64 9.48
C GLY A 239 8.23 9.41 10.71
N ARG A 240 7.60 8.24 10.84
CA ARG A 240 6.77 7.81 11.99
C ARG A 240 6.76 6.29 12.13
N ALA A 241 6.24 5.83 13.27
CA ALA A 241 5.86 4.43 13.43
C ALA A 241 4.63 4.11 12.55
N VAL A 242 4.67 3.00 11.83
CA VAL A 242 3.68 2.63 10.80
C VAL A 242 3.00 1.29 11.14
N PRO A 243 1.68 1.27 11.40
CA PRO A 243 0.95 0.03 11.64
C PRO A 243 0.86 -0.80 10.36
N ILE A 244 1.23 -2.09 10.44
CA ILE A 244 1.26 -3.00 9.29
C ILE A 244 0.60 -4.33 9.63
N MET A 245 -0.23 -4.86 8.72
CA MET A 245 -0.75 -6.22 8.78
C MET A 245 -0.41 -6.99 7.49
N ASN A 246 0.36 -8.07 7.61
CA ASN A 246 0.79 -8.85 6.47
C ASN A 246 0.23 -10.28 6.48
N PHE A 247 -0.29 -10.72 5.33
CA PHE A 247 -0.67 -12.10 5.07
C PHE A 247 0.26 -12.70 4.01
N HIS A 248 0.67 -13.95 4.19
CA HIS A 248 1.48 -14.64 3.19
C HIS A 248 1.25 -16.15 3.25
N GLY A 249 1.07 -16.79 2.10
CA GLY A 249 0.89 -18.23 2.00
C GLY A 249 2.19 -19.01 2.18
N LEU A 250 2.16 -20.10 2.94
CA LEU A 250 3.33 -20.97 3.13
C LEU A 250 3.67 -21.79 1.87
N ASN A 251 2.68 -22.01 0.99
CA ASN A 251 2.85 -22.69 -0.29
C ASN A 251 2.94 -21.70 -1.48
N ASP A 252 3.21 -20.42 -1.22
CA ASP A 252 3.41 -19.43 -2.28
C ASP A 252 4.66 -19.78 -3.10
N THR A 253 4.47 -20.19 -4.35
CA THR A 253 5.55 -20.55 -5.28
C THR A 253 5.95 -19.40 -6.21
N ILE A 254 5.25 -18.27 -6.14
CA ILE A 254 5.51 -17.10 -6.98
C ILE A 254 6.37 -16.09 -6.22
N ILE A 255 6.01 -15.83 -4.97
CA ILE A 255 6.78 -15.05 -4.00
C ILE A 255 6.96 -15.95 -2.77
N PRO A 256 8.04 -16.77 -2.73
CA PRO A 256 8.22 -17.73 -1.65
C PRO A 256 8.26 -17.10 -0.27
N PHE A 257 7.59 -17.71 0.70
CA PHE A 257 7.59 -17.25 2.10
C PHE A 257 9.01 -17.13 2.69
N LYS A 258 9.90 -18.03 2.30
CA LYS A 258 11.33 -18.03 2.69
C LYS A 258 12.22 -17.14 1.83
N GLY A 259 11.62 -16.37 0.92
CA GLY A 259 12.34 -15.53 -0.01
C GLY A 259 13.02 -16.33 -1.12
N GLN A 260 13.73 -15.60 -1.98
CA GLN A 260 14.54 -16.15 -3.06
C GLN A 260 15.69 -15.22 -3.38
N ALA A 261 16.81 -15.77 -3.87
CA ALA A 261 17.98 -14.97 -4.23
C ALA A 261 17.85 -14.25 -5.60
N GLY A 262 16.87 -14.66 -6.41
CA GLY A 262 16.61 -14.14 -7.75
C GLY A 262 15.51 -14.94 -8.43
N ASP A 263 15.26 -14.66 -9.71
CA ASP A 263 14.32 -15.45 -10.51
C ASP A 263 14.91 -16.80 -10.96
N ALA A 264 14.18 -17.56 -11.77
CA ALA A 264 14.63 -18.86 -12.31
C ALA A 264 15.89 -18.77 -13.20
N LYS A 265 16.29 -17.58 -13.64
CA LYS A 265 17.50 -17.32 -14.42
C LYS A 265 18.64 -16.79 -13.55
N GLY A 266 18.43 -16.61 -12.25
CA GLY A 266 19.40 -16.08 -11.31
C GLY A 266 19.48 -14.54 -11.29
N ASP A 267 18.48 -13.83 -11.85
CA ASP A 267 18.45 -12.37 -11.79
C ASP A 267 18.09 -11.89 -10.38
N SER A 268 19.07 -11.31 -9.69
CA SER A 268 18.93 -10.82 -8.31
C SER A 268 18.04 -9.59 -8.18
N ALA A 269 17.65 -8.93 -9.29
CA ALA A 269 16.61 -7.90 -9.27
C ALA A 269 15.26 -8.44 -8.78
N TYR A 270 15.06 -9.76 -8.89
CA TYR A 270 13.88 -10.48 -8.42
C TYR A 270 14.05 -11.12 -7.04
N ALA A 271 15.15 -10.82 -6.33
CA ALA A 271 15.35 -11.32 -4.99
C ALA A 271 14.21 -10.83 -4.06
N THR A 272 13.76 -11.71 -3.16
CA THR A 272 12.78 -11.38 -2.12
C THR A 272 13.28 -11.89 -0.78
N PRO A 273 12.98 -11.19 0.33
CA PRO A 273 13.41 -11.59 1.66
C PRO A 273 12.56 -12.75 2.18
N ASP A 274 13.07 -13.42 3.20
CA ASP A 274 12.22 -14.21 4.09
C ASP A 274 11.20 -13.28 4.77
N ILE A 275 9.92 -13.66 4.74
CA ILE A 275 8.82 -12.82 5.19
C ILE A 275 8.84 -12.57 6.70
N ASP A 276 9.29 -13.54 7.50
CA ASP A 276 9.46 -13.35 8.94
C ASP A 276 10.54 -12.31 9.23
N SER A 277 11.64 -12.36 8.48
CA SER A 277 12.72 -11.38 8.57
C SER A 277 12.25 -9.98 8.19
N TRP A 278 11.45 -9.85 7.13
CA TRP A 278 10.83 -8.57 6.74
C TRP A 278 9.87 -8.03 7.82
N ARG A 279 9.04 -8.89 8.45
CA ARG A 279 8.16 -8.50 9.57
C ARG A 279 8.97 -7.97 10.76
N GLN A 280 10.06 -8.66 11.12
CA GLN A 280 10.95 -8.25 12.22
C GLN A 280 11.62 -6.90 11.97
N LEU A 281 12.01 -6.63 10.73
CA LEU A 281 12.58 -5.34 10.34
C LEU A 281 11.58 -4.20 10.52
N TRP A 282 10.31 -4.39 10.16
CA TRP A 282 9.26 -3.41 10.42
C TRP A 282 9.01 -3.19 11.91
N ALA A 283 8.98 -4.27 12.71
CA ALA A 283 8.82 -4.16 14.15
C ALA A 283 9.98 -3.35 14.78
N SER A 284 11.21 -3.65 14.36
CA SER A 284 12.41 -2.93 14.81
C SER A 284 12.38 -1.45 14.43
N ARG A 285 11.90 -1.14 13.22
CA ARG A 285 11.74 0.23 12.73
C ARG A 285 10.71 1.01 13.54
N ASN A 286 9.56 0.43 13.84
CA ASN A 286 8.54 1.08 14.66
C ASN A 286 9.04 1.34 16.09
N ALA A 287 9.85 0.44 16.63
CA ALA A 287 10.46 0.60 17.95
C ALA A 287 11.41 1.81 18.06
N ALA A 288 12.05 2.22 16.95
CA ALA A 288 12.94 3.39 16.94
C ALA A 288 12.21 4.72 17.19
N PHE A 289 10.88 4.75 17.07
CA PHE A 289 10.05 5.93 17.34
C PHE A 289 9.55 6.02 18.80
N CYS A 290 9.94 5.09 19.67
CA CYS A 290 9.59 5.10 21.09
C CYS A 290 10.59 5.97 21.89
N THR A 291 10.12 7.01 22.59
CA THR A 291 11.00 8.03 23.22
C THR A 291 11.42 7.78 24.67
N ASN A 292 11.02 6.70 25.37
CA ASN A 292 11.46 6.46 26.77
C ASN A 292 11.21 5.01 27.28
N GLY A 293 12.01 4.01 26.88
CA GLY A 293 11.89 2.68 27.46
C GLY A 293 13.03 1.73 27.08
N THR A 294 13.58 1.04 28.08
CA THR A 294 14.67 0.08 27.98
C THR A 294 14.37 -1.01 26.95
N THR A 295 15.31 -1.26 26.03
CA THR A 295 15.21 -2.31 25.02
C THR A 295 15.53 -3.67 25.64
N SER A 296 14.54 -4.55 25.73
CA SER A 296 14.77 -5.98 26.03
C SER A 296 14.53 -6.80 24.76
N ASN A 297 15.57 -7.45 24.26
CA ASN A 297 15.48 -8.38 23.14
C ASN A 297 14.73 -9.64 23.60
N ILE A 298 13.52 -9.86 23.10
CA ILE A 298 12.82 -11.12 23.27
C ILE A 298 12.74 -11.80 21.90
N THR A 299 13.53 -12.87 21.75
CA THR A 299 13.34 -13.86 20.69
C THR A 299 12.34 -14.90 21.17
N VAL A 300 11.28 -15.15 20.40
CA VAL A 300 10.49 -16.37 20.56
C VAL A 300 10.37 -17.05 19.20
N SER A 301 10.90 -18.26 19.12
CA SER A 301 10.61 -19.25 18.09
C SER A 301 9.83 -20.38 18.76
N THR A 302 8.82 -20.93 18.09
CA THR A 302 8.30 -22.26 18.42
C THR A 302 8.39 -23.15 17.20
N LYS A 303 9.17 -24.24 17.32
CA LYS A 303 9.14 -25.37 16.40
C LYS A 303 7.94 -26.25 16.75
N ALA A 304 7.15 -26.59 15.74
CA ALA A 304 6.27 -27.74 15.77
C ALA A 304 6.95 -28.91 15.06
N SER A 305 7.11 -30.06 15.74
CA SER A 305 7.56 -31.31 15.11
C SER A 305 6.37 -32.18 14.70
N MET A 306 6.51 -32.82 13.55
CA MET A 306 5.51 -33.67 12.89
C MET A 306 5.55 -35.08 13.50
N GLY A 307 4.40 -35.61 13.92
CA GLY A 307 4.23 -36.95 14.45
C GLY A 307 4.13 -38.03 13.36
N PRO A 308 4.18 -39.33 13.73
CA PRO A 308 4.27 -40.45 12.78
C PRO A 308 3.04 -40.64 11.87
N ASP A 309 1.93 -39.95 12.17
CA ASP A 309 0.68 -39.91 11.41
C ASP A 309 0.53 -38.62 10.56
N GLY A 310 1.58 -37.79 10.49
CA GLY A 310 1.55 -36.49 9.80
C GLY A 310 0.88 -35.36 10.60
N ARG A 311 0.68 -35.51 11.92
CA ARG A 311 0.09 -34.47 12.80
C ARG A 311 1.08 -33.95 13.84
N ILE A 312 1.04 -32.65 14.12
CA ILE A 312 1.95 -31.96 15.07
C ILE A 312 1.58 -32.29 16.52
N VAL A 313 2.57 -32.59 17.38
CA VAL A 313 2.41 -32.83 18.83
C VAL A 313 3.22 -31.79 19.64
N ALA A 314 2.61 -31.11 20.62
CA ALA A 314 3.26 -30.13 21.51
C ALA A 314 3.41 -30.68 22.96
N PRO A 315 4.53 -30.41 23.68
CA PRO A 315 4.72 -30.92 25.04
C PRO A 315 4.08 -30.04 26.11
N LYS A 316 3.59 -30.71 27.18
CA LYS A 316 2.92 -30.11 28.34
C LYS A 316 3.93 -29.51 29.33
N THR A 317 4.02 -28.18 29.44
CA THR A 317 4.48 -27.53 30.67
C THR A 317 3.73 -26.22 30.95
N LYS A 318 3.63 -25.93 32.24
CA LYS A 318 2.70 -24.99 32.88
C LYS A 318 3.05 -23.52 32.58
N LEU A 319 2.36 -22.92 31.60
CA LEU A 319 2.01 -21.50 31.57
C LEU A 319 0.60 -21.42 30.99
N ALA A 320 -0.35 -21.02 31.83
CA ALA A 320 -1.76 -21.11 31.54
C ALA A 320 -2.25 -19.91 30.73
N LYS A 321 -2.94 -20.24 29.63
CA LYS A 321 -4.02 -19.49 28.96
C LYS A 321 -3.65 -18.23 28.19
N SER A 322 -3.21 -18.44 26.95
CA SER A 322 -3.69 -17.76 25.73
C SER A 322 -3.20 -18.55 24.51
N VAL A 323 -3.63 -19.80 24.44
CA VAL A 323 -3.36 -20.72 23.33
C VAL A 323 -4.52 -20.54 22.36
N SER A 324 -4.28 -20.05 21.13
CA SER A 324 -5.26 -20.25 20.06
C SER A 324 -4.78 -21.38 19.16
N PHE A 325 -5.73 -22.25 18.87
CA PHE A 325 -5.50 -23.50 18.18
C PHE A 325 -5.24 -23.29 16.69
N PRO A 326 -4.71 -24.32 16.01
CA PRO A 326 -4.97 -24.58 14.61
C PRO A 326 -6.38 -24.15 14.15
N HIS A 327 -6.51 -23.69 12.91
CA HIS A 327 -7.12 -24.62 11.96
C HIS A 327 -6.00 -25.20 11.07
N LYS A 328 -5.02 -25.80 11.73
CA LYS A 328 -3.58 -25.86 11.42
C LYS A 328 -2.89 -24.53 11.06
N ASP A 329 -3.67 -23.45 10.98
CA ASP A 329 -3.25 -22.09 10.62
C ASP A 329 -2.90 -21.16 11.81
N THR A 330 -1.60 -21.03 12.04
CA THR A 330 -0.79 -19.92 12.60
C THR A 330 -1.40 -18.86 13.53
N THR A 331 -0.69 -18.62 14.64
CA THR A 331 -0.75 -17.38 15.44
C THR A 331 0.60 -16.65 15.33
N LEU A 332 0.60 -15.37 14.94
CA LEU A 332 1.64 -14.43 15.38
C LEU A 332 0.95 -13.27 16.10
N THR A 333 0.69 -13.47 17.39
CA THR A 333 0.31 -12.39 18.29
C THR A 333 1.60 -11.73 18.75
N THR A 334 1.88 -10.57 18.17
CA THR A 334 2.71 -9.52 18.74
C THR A 334 4.16 -9.92 19.03
N MET A 335 5.09 -9.58 18.13
CA MET A 335 6.40 -9.15 18.60
C MET A 335 6.24 -7.72 19.11
N LEU A 336 5.95 -7.57 20.41
CA LEU A 336 6.38 -6.36 21.11
C LEU A 336 7.91 -6.43 21.14
N PRO A 337 8.57 -5.37 20.70
CA PRO A 337 9.11 -4.51 21.72
C PRO A 337 8.18 -3.31 21.82
N ASN A 338 7.83 -2.98 23.05
CA ASN A 338 7.37 -1.65 23.45
C ASN A 338 5.88 -1.40 23.21
N ALA A 339 5.05 -1.88 24.15
CA ALA A 339 4.08 -0.93 24.69
C ALA A 339 4.92 0.27 25.15
N CYS A 340 4.62 1.48 24.66
CA CYS A 340 5.14 2.69 25.25
C CYS A 340 4.50 2.81 26.65
N SER A 341 4.95 2.02 27.61
CA SER A 341 4.59 2.23 29.02
C SER A 341 5.51 3.30 29.56
N ALA A 342 4.93 4.36 30.12
CA ALA A 342 5.69 5.37 30.83
C ALA A 342 6.47 4.68 31.96
N ALA A 343 7.79 4.83 31.98
CA ALA A 343 8.60 4.41 33.11
C ALA A 343 8.31 5.31 34.33
N GLY A 344 7.94 4.68 35.45
CA GLY A 344 7.79 5.30 36.78
C GLY A 344 6.45 4.90 37.41
N SER A 345 6.33 4.37 38.63
CA SER A 345 7.22 4.36 39.78
C SER A 345 6.83 3.21 40.70
N THR A 346 7.81 2.62 41.38
CA THR A 346 7.57 1.82 42.58
C THR A 346 6.98 2.70 43.69
N SER A 347 5.67 2.65 43.92
CA SER A 347 5.03 2.70 45.25
C SER A 347 3.53 2.93 45.17
N SER A 348 2.80 2.18 46.00
CA SER A 348 1.46 2.42 46.57
C SER A 348 0.29 2.82 45.64
N ALA A 349 -0.78 2.04 45.75
CA ALA A 349 -2.10 2.26 45.19
C ALA A 349 -2.62 3.70 45.37
N ALA A 350 -2.79 4.43 44.25
CA ALA A 350 -3.84 5.44 43.99
C ALA A 350 -3.48 6.27 42.75
N LYS A 351 -4.04 5.90 41.57
CA LYS A 351 -4.43 6.76 40.42
C LYS A 351 -4.68 5.90 39.19
N ALA A 352 -5.75 5.10 39.24
CA ALA A 352 -6.35 4.54 38.04
C ALA A 352 -7.30 5.60 37.44
N SER A 353 -6.75 6.53 36.65
CA SER A 353 -7.55 7.36 35.75
C SER A 353 -6.73 7.82 34.54
N ALA A 354 -7.08 7.30 33.36
CA ALA A 354 -6.86 7.90 32.05
C ALA A 354 -5.42 8.15 31.55
N ALA A 355 -4.52 7.18 31.66
CA ALA A 355 -3.42 7.07 30.69
C ALA A 355 -3.86 6.13 29.56
N LYS A 356 -4.43 6.68 28.48
CA LYS A 356 -4.62 5.95 27.23
C LYS A 356 -3.24 5.49 26.77
N GLU A 357 -3.02 4.19 26.80
CA GLU A 357 -1.87 3.51 26.21
C GLU A 357 -1.80 3.96 24.74
N LYS A 358 -0.80 4.78 24.39
CA LYS A 358 -0.53 5.16 23.00
C LYS A 358 -0.27 3.85 22.25
N THR A 359 -1.22 3.39 21.45
CA THR A 359 -1.12 2.15 20.70
C THR A 359 0.09 2.26 19.79
N ALA A 360 1.18 1.60 20.19
CA ALA A 360 2.39 1.49 19.40
C ALA A 360 2.01 0.92 18.03
N ALA A 361 2.56 1.48 16.96
CA ALA A 361 2.33 0.99 15.61
C ALA A 361 2.76 -0.49 15.51
N ALA A 362 1.78 -1.39 15.53
CA ALA A 362 2.01 -2.82 15.61
C ALA A 362 2.26 -3.43 14.22
N VAL A 363 3.04 -4.50 14.18
CA VAL A 363 3.21 -5.36 13.01
C VAL A 363 2.50 -6.68 13.28
N HIS A 364 1.43 -6.96 12.53
CA HIS A 364 0.68 -8.21 12.56
C HIS A 364 1.11 -9.08 11.38
N GLY A 365 1.41 -10.35 11.62
CA GLY A 365 1.84 -11.29 10.59
C GLY A 365 1.00 -12.55 10.60
N PHE A 366 0.48 -12.95 9.44
CA PHE A 366 -0.27 -14.17 9.25
C PHE A 366 0.44 -15.01 8.18
N SER A 367 0.90 -16.18 8.57
CA SER A 367 1.42 -17.18 7.65
C SER A 367 0.32 -18.22 7.44
N VAL A 368 -0.17 -18.40 6.24
CA VAL A 368 -1.36 -19.24 6.00
C VAL A 368 -0.90 -20.59 5.44
N LEU A 369 -1.22 -21.69 6.13
CA LEU A 369 -0.90 -23.02 5.66
C LEU A 369 -1.69 -23.33 4.40
N ASP A 370 -1.07 -24.09 3.50
CA ASP A 370 -1.68 -24.56 2.25
C ASP A 370 -2.13 -23.47 1.25
N LEU A 371 -2.04 -22.20 1.62
CA LEU A 371 -2.29 -21.08 0.74
C LEU A 371 -1.08 -20.84 -0.18
N GLY A 372 -1.36 -20.74 -1.48
CA GLY A 372 -0.40 -20.36 -2.50
C GLY A 372 -0.22 -18.84 -2.62
N HIS A 373 0.02 -18.37 -3.83
CA HIS A 373 0.16 -16.94 -4.13
C HIS A 373 -1.18 -16.21 -4.21
N SER A 374 -1.90 -16.15 -3.10
CA SER A 374 -3.32 -15.81 -3.08
C SER A 374 -3.71 -14.79 -2.01
N TRP A 375 -4.74 -14.00 -2.32
CA TRP A 375 -5.47 -13.26 -1.29
C TRP A 375 -6.29 -14.25 -0.46
N PRO A 376 -6.19 -14.26 0.89
CA PRO A 376 -6.97 -15.17 1.72
C PRO A 376 -8.46 -14.77 1.69
N SER A 377 -9.18 -15.29 0.69
CA SER A 377 -10.59 -15.05 0.45
C SER A 377 -11.38 -16.36 0.47
N THR A 378 -12.69 -16.25 0.70
CA THR A 378 -13.63 -17.36 0.58
C THR A 378 -13.94 -17.73 -0.87
N LYS A 379 -13.52 -16.92 -1.85
CA LYS A 379 -13.98 -17.05 -3.24
C LYS A 379 -13.00 -17.80 -4.16
N GLY A 380 -11.76 -18.06 -3.74
CA GLY A 380 -10.82 -18.89 -4.53
C GLY A 380 -10.38 -18.29 -5.87
N LEU A 381 -10.65 -17.00 -6.08
CA LEU A 381 -10.63 -16.36 -7.39
C LEU A 381 -9.24 -16.23 -8.01
N ASP A 382 -8.17 -16.40 -7.22
CA ASP A 382 -6.78 -16.41 -7.69
C ASP A 382 -6.09 -17.77 -7.51
N GLY A 383 -6.87 -18.85 -7.38
CA GLY A 383 -6.39 -20.23 -7.31
C GLY A 383 -6.11 -20.76 -5.91
N GLY A 384 -6.30 -19.95 -4.86
CA GLY A 384 -6.20 -20.36 -3.47
C GLY A 384 -7.44 -19.98 -2.67
N VAL A 385 -7.96 -20.90 -1.86
CA VAL A 385 -9.06 -20.66 -0.92
C VAL A 385 -8.54 -20.75 0.50
N THR A 386 -9.05 -19.88 1.36
CA THR A 386 -8.97 -20.06 2.81
C THR A 386 -10.34 -20.34 3.38
N SER A 387 -10.38 -20.98 4.55
CA SER A 387 -11.62 -21.19 5.31
C SER A 387 -12.24 -19.90 5.86
N PHE A 388 -11.53 -18.78 5.73
CA PHE A 388 -11.93 -17.46 6.19
C PHE A 388 -11.71 -16.40 5.09
N ASN A 389 -12.37 -15.26 5.24
CA ASN A 389 -12.12 -14.07 4.43
C ASN A 389 -11.29 -13.08 5.25
N ALA A 390 -10.01 -12.92 4.92
CA ALA A 390 -9.09 -12.05 5.66
C ALA A 390 -9.54 -10.59 5.69
N THR A 391 -10.22 -10.12 4.63
CA THR A 391 -10.70 -8.74 4.53
C THR A 391 -11.63 -8.42 5.69
N THR A 392 -12.69 -9.21 5.87
CA THR A 392 -13.69 -8.97 6.92
C THR A 392 -13.26 -9.52 8.28
N ALA A 393 -12.51 -10.61 8.32
CA ALA A 393 -12.14 -11.27 9.58
C ALA A 393 -10.96 -10.59 10.28
N ASN A 394 -10.07 -9.91 9.53
CA ASN A 394 -8.81 -9.41 10.08
C ASN A 394 -8.44 -7.99 9.63
N ILE A 395 -8.47 -7.71 8.32
CA ILE A 395 -7.97 -6.44 7.79
C ILE A 395 -8.86 -5.27 8.20
N LEU A 396 -10.18 -5.39 8.09
CA LEU A 396 -11.11 -4.32 8.52
C LEU A 396 -11.05 -4.05 10.04
N PRO A 397 -11.10 -5.06 10.93
CA PRO A 397 -10.90 -4.83 12.37
C PRO A 397 -9.54 -4.18 12.69
N PHE A 398 -8.49 -4.56 11.95
CA PHE A 398 -7.19 -3.92 12.10
C PHE A 398 -7.24 -2.46 11.69
N PHE A 399 -7.72 -2.14 10.49
CA PHE A 399 -7.88 -0.76 10.05
C PHE A 399 -8.72 0.07 11.01
N GLU A 400 -9.84 -0.46 11.50
CA GLU A 400 -10.70 0.21 12.48
C GLU A 400 -9.97 0.57 13.79
N SER A 401 -9.03 -0.26 14.22
CA SER A 401 -8.19 0.01 15.40
C SER A 401 -7.12 1.09 15.18
N GLN A 402 -6.86 1.50 13.93
CA GLN A 402 -5.81 2.45 13.58
C GLN A 402 -6.39 3.80 13.17
N VAL A 403 -5.92 4.86 13.83
CA VAL A 403 -6.26 6.24 13.53
C VAL A 403 -4.95 7.02 13.39
N LEU A 404 -4.83 7.79 12.32
CA LEU A 404 -3.63 8.57 12.09
C LEU A 404 -3.50 9.72 13.11
N GLY A 405 -2.33 9.82 13.74
CA GLY A 405 -2.01 10.87 14.72
C GLY A 405 -2.52 10.62 16.14
N SER A 406 -3.11 9.46 16.44
CA SER A 406 -3.56 9.07 17.79
C SER A 406 -2.47 8.47 18.67
#